data_AF-A0A976MD16-F1
#
_entry.id   AF-A0A976MD16-F1
#
_cell.length_a   1.000
_cell.length_b   1.000
_cell.length_c   1.000
_cell.angle_alpha   90.00
_cell.angle_beta   90.00
_cell.angle_gamma   90.00
#
_symmetry.space_group_name_H-M   'P 1'
#
loop_
_entity.id
_entity.type
_entity.pdbx_description
1 polymer ?
#
loop_
_entity_poly.entity_id
_entity_poly.type
_entity_poly.pdbx_seq_one_letter_code
_entity_poly.pdbx_strand_id
1 'polypeptide(L)'
;MSFSFVSQPFHTISSREDCLFYRNNKLASRDSRISYVAEERFYKMITDKYSEVDKLIEDHSDPNDKLQLRLNFLQCTSNLKLSDMLRRSSNQTHHKLSVIADMKRRTPTHNPTCDNNVLSYSNPGEVGVSMASAGFDVIFVNTDEVNYGGHINDLYKTFLELRKLGRRERPAIVMKDIILHPIQIAQAAELRADGVILNAAILGKVLGDLLGTCVTMGIEAIAEVHTVAEALKSIEMGFTHIMVNQWDRIKNVLYPTRALEVKEALPENVIAIAAGGIMTMDQVHQLALAGYDAIVLGRRLIYPDVPDFMKQVKAWKGPSKPILRISKSQFFDYTEAEDGKVNISLKKNHLALLNEMNYFYFGKGSEVNISDELEQINKIEEYKIDYEKERTEEQKSREIIINMGTPREDSTVKVNNIATTVEGQDENFDINIHNHNKRGQMFRVKWYVEKKKWLKQNRHLYESDQEASDAYDLKKAIEMYNHYRYIAKPRFMGVLTNEEILETERALLKNVKMKYEAAPKVDGKVKLDFSSLTTPTTHG
;
A
#
# COMPACT_ATOMS: atom_id res chain seq x y z
N MET A 1 25.53 7.66 -29.54
CA MET A 1 26.40 8.11 -28.44
C MET A 1 26.85 6.86 -27.69
N SER A 2 28.11 6.48 -27.89
CA SER A 2 28.76 5.33 -27.27
C SER A 2 29.10 5.65 -25.81
N PHE A 3 28.41 5.01 -24.86
CA PHE A 3 28.79 5.05 -23.45
C PHE A 3 29.96 4.10 -23.23
N SER A 4 31.17 4.67 -23.10
CA SER A 4 32.35 3.99 -22.61
C SER A 4 32.19 3.72 -21.12
N PHE A 5 31.91 2.48 -20.74
CA PHE A 5 32.14 2.01 -19.37
C PHE A 5 33.65 1.96 -19.15
N VAL A 6 34.21 3.01 -18.56
CA VAL A 6 35.54 2.97 -17.97
C VAL A 6 35.43 2.06 -16.75
N SER A 7 35.98 0.85 -16.85
CA SER A 7 36.19 -0.04 -15.73
C SER A 7 37.15 0.63 -14.75
N GLN A 8 36.62 1.35 -13.75
CA GLN A 8 37.40 1.66 -12.58
C GLN A 8 37.68 0.34 -11.86
N PRO A 9 38.94 0.06 -11.46
CA PRO A 9 39.22 -1.08 -10.61
C PRO A 9 38.41 -0.92 -9.32
N PHE A 10 37.65 -1.95 -8.96
CA PHE A 10 36.98 -2.01 -7.66
C PHE A 10 38.03 -1.69 -6.59
N HIS A 11 37.74 -0.71 -5.73
CA HIS A 11 38.46 -0.58 -4.47
C HIS A 11 38.20 -1.88 -3.71
N THR A 12 39.11 -2.83 -3.81
CA THR A 12 39.17 -4.00 -2.94
C THR A 12 39.33 -3.47 -1.53
N ILE A 13 38.26 -3.51 -0.74
CA ILE A 13 38.28 -3.27 0.70
C ILE A 13 39.06 -4.44 1.30
N SER A 14 40.39 -4.33 1.35
CA SER A 14 41.28 -5.38 1.84
C SER A 14 42.16 -4.90 2.99
N SER A 15 41.84 -3.77 3.62
CA SER A 15 42.65 -3.23 4.71
C SER A 15 41.82 -3.07 5.99
N ARG A 16 42.43 -3.45 7.11
CA ARG A 16 41.94 -3.27 8.48
C ARG A 16 41.64 -1.79 8.81
N GLU A 17 42.18 -0.86 8.02
CA GLU A 17 41.95 0.59 8.13
C GLU A 17 40.59 1.02 7.52
N ASP A 18 40.11 0.34 6.47
CA ASP A 18 38.77 0.60 5.92
C ASP A 18 37.67 0.17 6.92
N CYS A 19 37.85 -0.97 7.60
CA CYS A 19 37.01 -1.38 8.74
C CYS A 19 37.00 -0.35 9.89
N LEU A 20 38.11 0.34 10.14
CA LEU A 20 38.21 1.38 11.16
C LEU A 20 37.59 2.71 10.73
N PHE A 21 37.59 3.04 9.42
CA PHE A 21 36.81 4.15 8.88
C PHE A 21 35.30 3.97 9.13
N TYR A 22 34.80 2.72 9.05
CA TYR A 22 33.41 2.37 9.38
C TYR A 22 33.10 2.47 10.88
N ARG A 23 34.09 2.25 11.76
CA ARG A 23 33.95 2.35 13.22
C ARG A 23 33.85 3.81 13.72
N ASN A 24 34.50 4.76 13.04
CA ASN A 24 34.64 6.14 13.51
C ASN A 24 33.58 7.13 12.98
N ASN A 25 32.82 6.80 11.92
CA ASN A 25 31.91 7.74 11.26
C ASN A 25 30.47 7.82 11.83
N LYS A 26 30.18 7.19 12.99
CA LYS A 26 28.86 7.27 13.64
C LYS A 26 28.95 7.62 15.12
N LEU A 27 29.23 8.90 15.40
CA LEU A 27 29.09 9.49 16.75
C LEU A 27 28.42 10.87 16.77
N ALA A 28 27.66 11.24 15.72
CA ALA A 28 27.09 12.58 15.60
C ALA A 28 25.58 12.60 15.29
N SER A 29 24.74 12.11 16.20
CA SER A 29 23.46 12.76 16.55
C SER A 29 22.85 12.10 17.78
N ARG A 30 22.92 12.77 18.94
CA ARG A 30 22.15 12.38 20.14
C ARG A 30 20.75 12.99 20.02
N ASP A 31 19.70 12.15 19.93
CA ASP A 31 18.29 12.59 20.02
C ASP A 31 17.80 12.35 21.45
N SER A 32 17.51 13.43 22.19
CA SER A 32 17.14 13.41 23.62
C SER A 32 15.76 12.81 23.93
N ARG A 33 15.07 12.23 22.93
CA ARG A 33 13.70 11.67 23.04
C ARG A 33 13.67 10.14 23.14
N ILE A 34 14.82 9.48 23.24
CA ILE A 34 14.94 8.02 23.26
C ILE A 34 15.33 7.56 24.67
N SER A 35 14.65 6.54 25.20
CA SER A 35 15.05 5.93 26.47
C SER A 35 16.43 5.28 26.33
N TYR A 36 17.36 5.67 27.20
CA TYR A 36 18.77 5.23 27.21
C TYR A 36 18.94 3.71 27.00
N VAL A 37 18.06 2.90 27.61
CA VAL A 37 18.12 1.43 27.57
C VAL A 37 17.76 0.84 26.19
N ALA A 38 16.82 1.44 25.47
CA ALA A 38 16.39 0.95 24.16
C ALA A 38 17.44 1.23 23.08
N GLU A 39 18.06 2.41 23.18
CA GLU A 39 19.17 2.83 22.35
C GLU A 39 20.42 1.94 22.58
N GLU A 40 20.78 1.66 23.83
CA GLU A 40 21.87 0.73 24.17
C GLU A 40 21.68 -0.68 23.58
N ARG A 41 20.45 -1.23 23.61
CA ARG A 41 20.17 -2.56 23.06
C ARG A 41 20.36 -2.60 21.54
N PHE A 42 19.88 -1.60 20.83
CA PHE A 42 20.02 -1.52 19.38
C PHE A 42 21.50 -1.36 18.98
N TYR A 43 22.27 -0.54 19.71
CA TYR A 43 23.71 -0.42 19.47
C TYR A 43 24.48 -1.68 19.82
N LYS A 44 24.12 -2.35 20.92
CA LYS A 44 24.71 -3.65 21.27
C LYS A 44 24.49 -4.67 20.16
N MET A 45 23.27 -4.78 19.65
CA MET A 45 22.93 -5.67 18.53
C MET A 45 23.82 -5.42 17.29
N ILE A 46 24.06 -4.15 16.95
CA ILE A 46 24.95 -3.80 15.83
C ILE A 46 26.41 -4.14 16.15
N THR A 47 26.86 -3.88 17.38
CA THR A 47 28.24 -4.14 17.83
C THR A 47 28.57 -5.63 17.85
N ASP A 48 27.63 -6.44 18.35
CA ASP A 48 27.73 -7.90 18.35
C ASP A 48 27.82 -8.42 16.91
N LYS A 49 27.03 -7.84 15.99
CA LYS A 49 27.09 -8.19 14.57
C LYS A 49 28.42 -7.83 13.91
N TYR A 50 29.04 -6.69 14.24
CA TYR A 50 30.39 -6.38 13.76
C TYR A 50 31.40 -7.45 14.19
N SER A 51 31.33 -7.91 15.44
CA SER A 51 32.25 -8.95 15.94
C SER A 51 32.04 -10.29 15.23
N GLU A 52 30.79 -10.64 14.92
CA GLU A 52 30.44 -11.82 14.12
C GLU A 52 31.00 -11.71 12.69
N VAL A 53 30.89 -10.53 12.08
CA VAL A 53 31.41 -10.27 10.74
C VAL A 53 32.93 -10.28 10.69
N ASP A 54 33.60 -9.70 11.69
CA ASP A 54 35.07 -9.74 11.79
C ASP A 54 35.56 -11.19 11.84
N LYS A 55 34.90 -12.02 12.66
CA LYS A 55 35.19 -13.45 12.74
C LYS A 55 34.93 -14.17 11.42
N LEU A 56 33.82 -13.84 10.73
CA LEU A 56 33.51 -14.37 9.39
C LEU A 56 34.59 -14.00 8.36
N ILE A 57 35.15 -12.80 8.44
CA ILE A 57 36.26 -12.38 7.56
C ILE A 57 37.54 -13.17 7.88
N GLU A 58 37.85 -13.36 9.16
CA GLU A 58 39.01 -14.15 9.61
C GLU A 58 38.91 -15.61 9.17
N ASP A 59 37.75 -16.25 9.40
CA ASP A 59 37.48 -17.65 9.06
C ASP A 59 37.53 -17.90 7.54
N HIS A 60 37.24 -16.89 6.73
CA HIS A 60 37.24 -16.95 5.27
C HIS A 60 38.34 -16.07 4.65
N SER A 61 39.50 -15.99 5.30
CA SER A 61 40.63 -15.18 4.85
C SER A 61 41.43 -15.80 3.69
N ASP A 62 41.29 -17.11 3.43
CA ASP A 62 41.93 -17.77 2.29
C ASP A 62 41.41 -17.21 0.95
N PRO A 63 42.27 -16.69 0.07
CA PRO A 63 41.86 -16.22 -1.26
C PRO A 63 41.11 -17.25 -2.12
N ASN A 64 41.30 -18.54 -1.87
CA ASN A 64 40.62 -19.63 -2.55
C ASN A 64 39.31 -20.04 -1.87
N ASP A 65 38.93 -19.42 -0.76
CA ASP A 65 37.64 -19.66 -0.13
C ASP A 65 36.49 -19.24 -1.06
N LYS A 66 35.41 -19.99 -1.05
CA LYS A 66 34.23 -19.74 -1.89
C LYS A 66 33.68 -18.31 -1.75
N LEU A 67 33.72 -17.71 -0.55
CA LEU A 67 33.24 -16.35 -0.32
C LEU A 67 34.18 -15.31 -0.92
N GLN A 68 35.49 -15.53 -0.80
CA GLN A 68 36.49 -14.64 -1.42
C GLN A 68 36.45 -14.71 -2.94
N LEU A 69 36.31 -15.92 -3.49
CA LEU A 69 36.06 -16.09 -4.92
C LEU A 69 34.79 -15.33 -5.31
N ARG A 70 33.68 -15.52 -4.59
CA ARG A 70 32.42 -14.85 -4.87
C ARG A 70 32.50 -13.32 -4.81
N LEU A 71 33.30 -12.75 -3.90
CA LEU A 71 33.57 -11.32 -3.80
C LEU A 71 34.28 -10.76 -5.04
N ASN A 72 35.16 -11.56 -5.64
CA ASN A 72 35.99 -11.14 -6.77
C ASN A 72 35.33 -11.38 -8.14
N PHE A 73 34.27 -12.19 -8.22
CA PHE A 73 33.61 -12.53 -9.48
C PHE A 73 32.32 -11.74 -9.72
N LEU A 74 32.28 -11.07 -10.87
CA LEU A 74 31.06 -10.52 -11.43
C LEU A 74 30.17 -11.64 -11.97
N GLN A 75 28.91 -11.67 -11.56
CA GLN A 75 27.92 -12.58 -12.13
C GLN A 75 27.39 -12.04 -13.46
N CYS A 76 27.55 -12.81 -14.53
CA CYS A 76 27.11 -12.42 -15.88
C CYS A 76 25.58 -12.31 -16.03
N THR A 77 24.79 -12.95 -15.16
CA THR A 77 23.32 -12.95 -15.23
C THR A 77 22.71 -12.70 -13.86
N SER A 78 22.00 -11.58 -13.68
CA SER A 78 21.32 -11.27 -12.42
C SER A 78 20.15 -12.22 -12.16
N ASN A 79 19.98 -12.63 -10.90
CA ASN A 79 18.81 -13.37 -10.44
C ASN A 79 17.68 -12.39 -10.13
N LEU A 80 16.73 -12.22 -11.05
CA LEU A 80 15.59 -11.29 -10.90
C LEU A 80 14.36 -11.90 -10.22
N LYS A 81 14.57 -13.00 -9.48
CA LYS A 81 13.48 -13.78 -8.89
C LYS A 81 12.67 -12.99 -7.86
N LEU A 82 13.31 -12.10 -7.10
CA LEU A 82 12.62 -11.28 -6.10
C LEU A 82 11.72 -10.25 -6.80
N SER A 83 12.24 -9.49 -7.77
CA SER A 83 11.46 -8.59 -8.62
C SER A 83 10.27 -9.30 -9.27
N ASP A 84 10.50 -10.47 -9.86
CA ASP A 84 9.47 -11.27 -10.53
C ASP A 84 8.33 -11.62 -9.56
N MET A 85 8.67 -12.08 -8.34
CA MET A 85 7.66 -12.47 -7.35
C MET A 85 6.91 -11.27 -6.75
N LEU A 86 7.57 -10.13 -6.58
CA LEU A 86 6.93 -8.91 -6.09
C LEU A 86 6.00 -8.28 -7.14
N ARG A 87 6.32 -8.39 -8.43
CA ARG A 87 5.48 -7.82 -9.51
C ARG A 87 4.41 -8.77 -10.04
N ARG A 88 4.52 -10.10 -9.84
CA ARG A 88 3.69 -11.10 -10.56
C ARG A 88 2.17 -10.90 -10.47
N SER A 89 1.70 -10.32 -9.36
CA SER A 89 0.26 -10.25 -9.06
C SER A 89 -0.37 -8.94 -9.54
N SER A 90 0.43 -7.89 -9.75
CA SER A 90 -0.02 -6.56 -10.22
C SER A 90 0.34 -6.39 -11.70
N ASN A 91 -0.57 -5.87 -12.50
CA ASN A 91 -0.34 -5.58 -13.91
C ASN A 91 -0.99 -4.24 -14.31
N GLN A 92 -0.94 -3.91 -15.60
CA GLN A 92 -1.51 -2.66 -16.12
C GLN A 92 -3.05 -2.56 -15.98
N THR A 93 -3.76 -3.66 -15.74
CA THR A 93 -5.22 -3.66 -15.64
C THR A 93 -5.70 -3.71 -14.20
N HIS A 94 -5.02 -4.46 -13.34
CA HIS A 94 -5.39 -4.63 -11.94
C HIS A 94 -4.19 -4.63 -10.99
N HIS A 95 -4.44 -4.17 -9.78
CA HIS A 95 -3.48 -4.23 -8.68
C HIS A 95 -3.85 -5.36 -7.71
N LYS A 96 -2.83 -6.06 -7.23
CA LYS A 96 -2.91 -7.08 -6.18
C LYS A 96 -1.62 -7.07 -5.38
N LEU A 97 -1.74 -7.36 -4.09
CA LEU A 97 -0.58 -7.45 -3.21
C LEU A 97 0.16 -8.79 -3.37
N SER A 98 1.48 -8.69 -3.38
CA SER A 98 2.36 -9.81 -3.03
C SER A 98 2.50 -9.90 -1.51
N VAL A 99 2.68 -11.11 -0.99
CA VAL A 99 2.76 -11.35 0.45
C VAL A 99 4.10 -11.98 0.78
N ILE A 100 4.77 -11.41 1.78
CA ILE A 100 6.07 -11.83 2.26
C ILE A 100 5.91 -12.45 3.65
N ALA A 101 6.44 -13.65 3.85
CA ALA A 101 6.52 -14.26 5.18
C ALA A 101 7.85 -13.90 5.85
N ASP A 102 7.80 -13.30 7.05
CA ASP A 102 8.98 -13.09 7.90
C ASP A 102 9.19 -14.28 8.82
N MET A 103 9.92 -15.28 8.32
CA MET A 103 10.23 -16.53 9.01
C MET A 103 11.30 -16.29 10.08
N LYS A 104 10.84 -16.05 11.32
CA LYS A 104 11.68 -15.82 12.50
C LYS A 104 11.19 -16.63 13.70
N ARG A 105 12.13 -17.11 14.52
CA ARG A 105 11.80 -17.81 15.76
C ARG A 105 11.50 -16.86 16.90
N ARG A 106 12.22 -15.73 16.97
CA ARG A 106 12.02 -14.68 17.97
C ARG A 106 12.11 -13.29 17.37
N THR A 107 11.72 -12.28 18.14
CA THR A 107 11.86 -10.87 17.77
C THR A 107 12.44 -10.06 18.93
N PRO A 108 13.39 -9.14 18.68
CA PRO A 108 13.96 -8.28 19.73
C PRO A 108 13.00 -7.14 20.13
N THR A 109 11.91 -6.96 19.40
CA THR A 109 10.88 -5.94 19.68
C THR A 109 10.08 -6.32 20.92
N HIS A 110 10.35 -5.64 22.03
CA HIS A 110 9.73 -5.93 23.31
C HIS A 110 8.25 -5.52 23.27
N ASN A 111 7.33 -6.47 23.35
CA ASN A 111 5.96 -6.16 23.69
C ASN A 111 5.76 -6.57 25.16
N PRO A 112 5.45 -5.64 26.09
CA PRO A 112 5.24 -5.98 27.49
C PRO A 112 4.19 -7.08 27.70
N THR A 113 3.26 -7.25 26.76
CA THR A 113 2.12 -8.18 26.87
C THR A 113 2.29 -9.48 26.09
N CYS A 114 3.39 -9.71 25.37
CA CYS A 114 3.57 -10.92 24.56
C CYS A 114 4.99 -11.47 24.64
N ASP A 115 5.12 -12.79 24.59
CA ASP A 115 6.42 -13.46 24.44
C ASP A 115 7.13 -12.98 23.17
N ASN A 116 8.46 -12.93 23.22
CA ASN A 116 9.32 -12.59 22.10
C ASN A 116 9.41 -13.73 21.07
N ASN A 117 8.99 -14.94 21.44
CA ASN A 117 8.86 -16.07 20.52
C ASN A 117 7.74 -15.83 19.48
N VAL A 118 8.03 -16.20 18.23
CA VAL A 118 7.14 -16.01 17.08
C VAL A 118 6.79 -17.37 16.49
N LEU A 119 7.72 -18.02 15.80
CA LEU A 119 7.51 -19.35 15.25
C LEU A 119 8.37 -20.38 15.98
N SER A 120 7.80 -21.56 16.21
CA SER A 120 8.54 -22.73 16.67
C SER A 120 8.66 -23.73 15.54
N TYR A 121 9.88 -23.95 15.05
CA TYR A 121 10.14 -24.94 14.00
C TYR A 121 11.58 -25.47 14.07
N SER A 122 11.72 -26.77 13.84
CA SER A 122 13.00 -27.48 13.71
C SER A 122 13.46 -27.60 12.25
N ASN A 123 12.52 -27.74 11.31
CA ASN A 123 12.81 -27.86 9.88
C ASN A 123 12.38 -26.61 9.10
N PRO A 124 13.30 -25.70 8.75
CA PRO A 124 12.99 -24.49 7.97
C PRO A 124 12.55 -24.80 6.53
N GLY A 125 12.91 -25.98 5.99
CA GLY A 125 12.50 -26.43 4.66
C GLY A 125 11.01 -26.74 4.60
N GLU A 126 10.50 -27.51 5.56
CA GLU A 126 9.07 -27.84 5.67
C GLU A 126 8.21 -26.59 5.88
N VAL A 127 8.67 -25.65 6.72
CA VAL A 127 8.02 -24.36 6.91
C VAL A 127 7.99 -23.57 5.60
N GLY A 128 9.10 -23.55 4.86
CA GLY A 128 9.16 -22.90 3.55
C GLY A 128 8.13 -23.46 2.56
N VAL A 129 8.02 -24.79 2.46
CA VAL A 129 7.03 -25.47 1.59
C VAL A 129 5.60 -25.16 2.05
N SER A 130 5.36 -25.11 3.36
CA SER A 130 4.06 -24.75 3.92
C SER A 130 3.68 -23.30 3.58
N MET A 131 4.63 -22.36 3.67
CA MET A 131 4.43 -20.96 3.26
C MET A 131 4.18 -20.84 1.75
N ALA A 132 4.91 -21.59 0.92
CA ALA A 132 4.66 -21.62 -0.52
C ALA A 132 3.24 -22.10 -0.82
N SER A 133 2.80 -23.18 -0.15
CA SER A 133 1.46 -23.76 -0.30
C SER A 133 0.35 -22.81 0.18
N ALA A 134 0.63 -21.99 1.20
CA ALA A 134 -0.27 -20.95 1.69
C ALA A 134 -0.35 -19.71 0.77
N GLY A 135 0.48 -19.64 -0.28
CA GLY A 135 0.43 -18.57 -1.29
C GLY A 135 1.34 -17.38 -1.01
N PHE A 136 2.35 -17.53 -0.15
CA PHE A 136 3.40 -16.51 0.02
C PHE A 136 4.26 -16.40 -1.25
N ASP A 137 4.56 -15.17 -1.64
CA ASP A 137 5.33 -14.86 -2.86
C ASP A 137 6.83 -14.73 -2.55
N VAL A 138 7.17 -14.33 -1.33
CA VAL A 138 8.55 -14.17 -0.83
C VAL A 138 8.64 -14.68 0.61
N ILE A 139 9.78 -15.27 0.97
CA ILE A 139 10.09 -15.72 2.33
C ILE A 139 11.37 -15.02 2.77
N PHE A 140 11.28 -14.25 3.85
CA PHE A 140 12.43 -13.71 4.56
C PHE A 140 12.90 -14.76 5.56
N VAL A 141 14.10 -15.28 5.36
CA VAL A 141 14.75 -16.23 6.27
C VAL A 141 15.66 -15.44 7.18
N ASN A 142 15.37 -15.41 8.48
CA ASN A 142 16.22 -14.74 9.44
C ASN A 142 17.43 -15.61 9.76
N THR A 143 18.64 -15.06 9.59
CA THR A 143 19.91 -15.75 9.83
C THR A 143 20.61 -15.31 11.10
N ASP A 144 20.20 -14.18 11.69
CA ASP A 144 20.71 -13.69 12.97
C ASP A 144 20.29 -14.62 14.12
N GLU A 145 21.28 -15.31 14.69
CA GLU A 145 21.06 -16.25 15.78
C GLU A 145 20.64 -15.53 17.05
N VAL A 146 21.39 -14.53 17.49
CA VAL A 146 21.25 -13.89 18.81
C VAL A 146 19.89 -13.22 18.99
N ASN A 147 19.46 -12.42 18.02
CA ASN A 147 18.31 -11.52 18.13
C ASN A 147 17.04 -12.14 17.58
N TYR A 148 17.14 -12.93 16.51
CA TYR A 148 15.99 -13.49 15.79
C TYR A 148 15.87 -15.02 15.92
N GLY A 149 16.88 -15.67 16.51
CA GLY A 149 16.88 -17.13 16.67
C GLY A 149 16.97 -17.84 15.32
N GLY A 150 17.55 -17.15 14.33
CA GLY A 150 17.88 -17.69 13.03
C GLY A 150 19.08 -18.62 13.09
N HIS A 151 19.46 -19.13 11.93
CA HIS A 151 20.73 -19.81 11.72
C HIS A 151 21.07 -19.74 10.23
N ILE A 152 22.34 -19.57 9.87
CA ILE A 152 22.76 -19.40 8.47
C ILE A 152 22.34 -20.57 7.56
N ASN A 153 22.45 -21.80 8.05
CA ASN A 153 21.97 -23.01 7.36
C ASN A 153 20.46 -23.05 7.09
N ASP A 154 19.63 -22.26 7.78
CA ASP A 154 18.20 -22.22 7.51
C ASP A 154 17.93 -21.73 6.08
N LEU A 155 18.73 -20.76 5.62
CA LEU A 155 18.64 -20.21 4.27
C LEU A 155 18.82 -21.31 3.21
N TYR A 156 19.87 -22.12 3.33
CA TYR A 156 20.16 -23.19 2.39
C TYR A 156 19.17 -24.35 2.49
N LYS A 157 18.76 -24.75 3.71
CA LYS A 157 17.75 -25.80 3.91
C LYS A 157 16.40 -25.40 3.31
N THR A 158 15.97 -24.15 3.50
CA THR A 158 14.76 -23.62 2.87
C THR A 158 14.87 -23.63 1.35
N PHE A 159 16.02 -23.23 0.79
CA PHE A 159 16.27 -23.32 -0.65
C PHE A 159 16.20 -24.76 -1.20
N LEU A 160 16.82 -25.72 -0.51
CA LEU A 160 16.87 -27.13 -0.94
C LEU A 160 15.49 -27.78 -1.08
N GLU A 161 14.54 -27.42 -0.21
CA GLU A 161 13.17 -27.90 -0.33
C GLU A 161 12.39 -27.11 -1.40
N LEU A 162 12.51 -25.78 -1.40
CA LEU A 162 11.77 -24.93 -2.32
C LEU A 162 12.21 -25.05 -3.78
N ARG A 163 13.46 -25.44 -4.07
CA ARG A 163 13.92 -25.69 -5.46
C ARG A 163 13.23 -26.87 -6.13
N LYS A 164 12.54 -27.73 -5.38
CA LYS A 164 11.73 -28.85 -5.91
C LYS A 164 10.44 -28.34 -6.57
N LEU A 165 10.01 -27.12 -6.23
CA LEU A 165 8.85 -26.45 -6.84
C LEU A 165 9.22 -25.84 -8.20
N GLY A 166 8.22 -25.68 -9.07
CA GLY A 166 8.43 -25.01 -10.36
C GLY A 166 8.94 -23.58 -10.20
N ARG A 167 9.73 -23.08 -11.15
CA ARG A 167 10.32 -21.72 -11.09
C ARG A 167 9.27 -20.64 -10.86
N ARG A 168 8.04 -20.78 -11.36
CA ARG A 168 6.95 -19.79 -11.17
C ARG A 168 6.23 -19.92 -9.82
N GLU A 169 6.27 -21.10 -9.22
CA GLU A 169 5.59 -21.42 -7.96
C GLU A 169 6.48 -21.16 -6.74
N ARG A 170 7.78 -21.40 -6.87
CA ARG A 170 8.77 -21.18 -5.81
C ARG A 170 8.73 -19.72 -5.32
N PRO A 171 8.55 -19.44 -4.03
CA PRO A 171 8.73 -18.10 -3.48
C PRO A 171 10.18 -17.62 -3.63
N ALA A 172 10.39 -16.31 -3.73
CA ALA A 172 11.74 -15.76 -3.61
C ALA A 172 12.24 -15.91 -2.16
N ILE A 173 13.51 -16.22 -1.96
CA ILE A 173 14.13 -16.39 -0.63
C ILE A 173 15.05 -15.20 -0.40
N VAL A 174 14.78 -14.42 0.64
CA VAL A 174 15.59 -13.25 1.00
C VAL A 174 16.26 -13.51 2.33
N MET A 175 17.57 -13.29 2.38
CA MET A 175 18.32 -13.34 3.64
C MET A 175 18.01 -12.07 4.44
N LYS A 176 17.47 -12.26 5.63
CA LYS A 176 17.19 -11.17 6.57
C LYS A 176 18.17 -11.25 7.74
N ASP A 177 19.12 -10.32 7.72
CA ASP A 177 20.14 -10.14 8.76
C ASP A 177 20.47 -8.65 8.87
N ILE A 178 21.34 -8.30 9.82
CA ILE A 178 22.01 -7.01 9.85
C ILE A 178 23.26 -7.14 8.97
N ILE A 179 23.14 -6.70 7.72
CA ILE A 179 24.23 -6.73 6.75
C ILE A 179 25.05 -5.46 6.90
N LEU A 180 26.35 -5.64 7.19
CA LEU A 180 27.33 -4.59 7.41
C LEU A 180 28.51 -4.67 6.44
N HIS A 181 28.75 -5.84 5.83
CA HIS A 181 29.92 -6.09 4.99
C HIS A 181 29.60 -6.91 3.73
N PRO A 182 30.32 -6.69 2.60
CA PRO A 182 30.16 -7.46 1.36
C PRO A 182 30.25 -8.98 1.53
N ILE A 183 31.05 -9.48 2.48
CA ILE A 183 31.21 -10.92 2.71
C ILE A 183 29.89 -11.62 3.11
N GLN A 184 28.98 -10.91 3.79
CA GLN A 184 27.66 -11.44 4.13
C GLN A 184 26.77 -11.55 2.88
N ILE A 185 26.92 -10.62 1.93
CA ILE A 185 26.23 -10.67 0.63
C ILE A 185 26.77 -11.86 -0.18
N ALA A 186 28.08 -12.09 -0.14
CA ALA A 186 28.70 -13.27 -0.74
C ALA A 186 28.14 -14.56 -0.12
N GLN A 187 28.02 -14.61 1.20
CA GLN A 187 27.43 -15.73 1.93
C GLN A 187 25.97 -15.97 1.51
N ALA A 188 25.16 -14.91 1.39
CA ALA A 188 23.77 -15.00 0.92
C ALA A 188 23.70 -15.60 -0.50
N ALA A 189 24.55 -15.13 -1.40
CA ALA A 189 24.59 -15.57 -2.78
C ALA A 189 25.02 -17.05 -2.90
N GLU A 190 26.06 -17.46 -2.17
CA GLU A 190 26.51 -18.86 -2.12
C GLU A 190 25.44 -19.80 -1.57
N LEU A 191 24.65 -19.32 -0.60
CA LEU A 191 23.52 -20.05 -0.03
C LEU A 191 22.22 -19.92 -0.83
N ARG A 192 22.30 -19.37 -2.05
CA ARG A 192 21.20 -19.27 -3.03
C ARG A 192 20.04 -18.38 -2.59
N ALA A 193 20.32 -17.32 -1.83
CA ALA A 193 19.36 -16.25 -1.65
C ALA A 193 19.05 -15.55 -2.99
N ASP A 194 17.79 -15.21 -3.19
CA ASP A 194 17.33 -14.37 -4.30
C ASP A 194 17.53 -12.87 -4.00
N GLY A 195 17.69 -12.50 -2.73
CA GLY A 195 18.06 -11.15 -2.34
C GLY A 195 18.41 -10.98 -0.87
N VAL A 196 18.71 -9.74 -0.49
CA VAL A 196 19.10 -9.33 0.86
C VAL A 196 18.38 -8.05 1.30
N ILE A 197 18.35 -7.79 2.60
CA ILE A 197 17.82 -6.54 3.17
C ILE A 197 18.98 -5.67 3.67
N LEU A 198 19.03 -4.42 3.18
CA LEU A 198 20.02 -3.42 3.56
C LEU A 198 19.30 -2.31 4.34
N ASN A 199 19.70 -2.07 5.59
CA ASN A 199 19.03 -1.11 6.44
C ASN A 199 19.63 0.29 6.27
N ALA A 200 18.83 1.24 5.75
CA ALA A 200 19.31 2.58 5.41
C ALA A 200 19.77 3.37 6.65
N ALA A 201 19.07 3.21 7.78
CA ALA A 201 19.44 3.87 9.03
C ALA A 201 20.77 3.34 9.60
N ILE A 202 21.08 2.05 9.40
CA ILE A 202 22.34 1.43 9.86
C ILE A 202 23.50 1.74 8.92
N LEU A 203 23.30 1.70 7.60
CA LEU A 203 24.40 1.76 6.63
C LEU A 203 24.80 3.18 6.23
N GLY A 204 23.85 4.13 6.23
CA GLY A 204 24.14 5.53 5.87
C GLY A 204 24.80 5.66 4.50
N LYS A 205 26.06 6.11 4.46
CA LYS A 205 26.80 6.36 3.21
C LYS A 205 27.20 5.08 2.46
N VAL A 206 27.40 3.98 3.17
CA VAL A 206 27.89 2.68 2.64
C VAL A 206 26.79 1.91 1.91
N LEU A 207 25.54 2.37 2.03
CA LEU A 207 24.37 1.70 1.47
C LEU A 207 24.50 1.52 -0.06
N GLY A 208 25.05 2.51 -0.77
CA GLY A 208 25.29 2.43 -2.22
C GLY A 208 26.35 1.41 -2.61
N ASP A 209 27.44 1.30 -1.85
CA ASP A 209 28.52 0.34 -2.12
C ASP A 209 28.03 -1.11 -1.95
N LEU A 210 27.21 -1.36 -0.92
CA LEU A 210 26.60 -2.66 -0.70
C LEU A 210 25.54 -2.99 -1.77
N LEU A 211 24.80 -1.99 -2.28
CA LEU A 211 23.94 -2.20 -3.45
C LEU A 211 24.78 -2.62 -4.67
N GLY A 212 25.90 -1.94 -4.94
CA GLY A 212 26.82 -2.30 -6.01
C GLY A 212 27.38 -3.72 -5.86
N THR A 213 27.64 -4.14 -4.62
CA THR A 213 28.04 -5.52 -4.30
C THR A 213 26.93 -6.51 -4.64
N CYS A 214 25.68 -6.25 -4.26
CA CYS A 214 24.54 -7.10 -4.62
C CYS A 214 24.39 -7.27 -6.14
N VAL A 215 24.50 -6.16 -6.88
CA VAL A 215 24.47 -6.15 -8.36
C VAL A 215 25.60 -7.00 -8.92
N THR A 216 26.82 -6.83 -8.41
CA THR A 216 28.00 -7.59 -8.85
C THR A 216 27.81 -9.09 -8.62
N MET A 217 27.23 -9.47 -7.50
CA MET A 217 26.95 -10.86 -7.14
C MET A 217 25.61 -11.38 -7.70
N GLY A 218 24.93 -10.60 -8.54
CA GLY A 218 23.69 -11.01 -9.20
C GLY A 218 22.52 -11.32 -8.26
N ILE A 219 22.48 -10.74 -7.05
CA ILE A 219 21.34 -10.85 -6.12
C ILE A 219 20.66 -9.49 -5.93
N GLU A 220 19.38 -9.49 -5.58
CA GLU A 220 18.60 -8.25 -5.43
C GLU A 220 18.70 -7.68 -4.00
N ALA A 221 18.55 -6.37 -3.87
CA ALA A 221 18.60 -5.69 -2.57
C ALA A 221 17.30 -4.95 -2.27
N ILE A 222 16.81 -5.09 -1.05
CA ILE A 222 15.69 -4.32 -0.48
C ILE A 222 16.27 -3.29 0.49
N ALA A 223 16.02 -2.00 0.28
CA ALA A 223 16.32 -0.98 1.29
C ALA A 223 15.22 -0.95 2.36
N GLU A 224 15.56 -1.27 3.60
CA GLU A 224 14.69 -1.05 4.75
C GLU A 224 14.82 0.40 5.23
N VAL A 225 13.70 1.12 5.24
CA VAL A 225 13.61 2.55 5.58
C VAL A 225 12.51 2.81 6.62
N HIS A 226 12.68 3.89 7.38
CA HIS A 226 11.77 4.30 8.45
C HIS A 226 11.28 5.74 8.30
N THR A 227 11.87 6.51 7.36
CA THR A 227 11.53 7.92 7.13
C THR A 227 11.49 8.23 5.64
N VAL A 228 10.81 9.31 5.27
CA VAL A 228 10.79 9.84 3.89
C VAL A 228 12.21 10.15 3.42
N ALA A 229 13.04 10.74 4.29
CA ALA A 229 14.43 11.08 3.96
C ALA A 229 15.27 9.83 3.63
N GLU A 230 15.13 8.75 4.41
CA GLU A 230 15.79 7.48 4.12
C GLU A 230 15.32 6.87 2.79
N ALA A 231 14.02 6.96 2.50
CA ALA A 231 13.44 6.47 1.25
C ALA A 231 14.01 7.20 0.03
N LEU A 232 13.96 8.53 0.04
CA LEU A 232 14.47 9.36 -1.06
C LEU A 232 15.97 9.12 -1.28
N LYS A 233 16.75 9.08 -0.20
CA LYS A 233 18.20 8.84 -0.28
C LYS A 233 18.54 7.44 -0.81
N SER A 234 17.75 6.43 -0.46
CA SER A 234 17.91 5.08 -1.01
C SER A 234 17.60 5.06 -2.52
N ILE A 235 16.57 5.79 -2.96
CA ILE A 235 16.24 5.92 -4.38
C ILE A 235 17.36 6.62 -5.16
N GLU A 236 17.91 7.71 -4.61
CA GLU A 236 19.08 8.42 -5.20
C GLU A 236 20.29 7.50 -5.38
N MET A 237 20.48 6.53 -4.46
CA MET A 237 21.55 5.52 -4.56
C MET A 237 21.25 4.40 -5.56
N GLY A 238 20.06 4.38 -6.18
CA GLY A 238 19.67 3.42 -7.22
C GLY A 238 18.82 2.25 -6.73
N PHE A 239 18.28 2.28 -5.50
CA PHE A 239 17.38 1.22 -5.05
C PHE A 239 16.04 1.25 -5.77
N THR A 240 15.61 0.09 -6.25
CA THR A 240 14.29 -0.13 -6.88
C THR A 240 13.29 -0.85 -5.98
N HIS A 241 13.74 -1.35 -4.83
CA HIS A 241 12.93 -2.03 -3.82
C HIS A 241 13.04 -1.30 -2.49
N ILE A 242 11.96 -0.65 -2.06
CA ILE A 242 11.92 0.10 -0.81
C ILE A 242 10.93 -0.57 0.13
N MET A 243 11.41 -1.02 1.28
CA MET A 243 10.59 -1.56 2.36
C MET A 243 10.45 -0.55 3.49
N VAL A 244 9.24 -0.07 3.70
CA VAL A 244 8.92 0.86 4.79
C VAL A 244 8.54 0.07 6.03
N ASN A 245 9.36 0.15 7.08
CA ASN A 245 9.07 -0.50 8.35
C ASN A 245 8.40 0.47 9.34
N GLN A 246 7.14 0.16 9.66
CA GLN A 246 6.31 0.91 10.59
C GLN A 246 6.78 0.78 12.04
N TRP A 247 7.57 -0.25 12.37
CA TRP A 247 8.14 -0.41 13.70
C TRP A 247 9.48 0.30 13.80
N ASP A 248 9.55 1.32 14.65
CA ASP A 248 10.82 1.93 15.06
C ASP A 248 11.49 1.02 16.10
N ARG A 249 12.60 0.39 15.70
CA ARG A 249 13.32 -0.56 16.56
C ARG A 249 14.13 0.14 17.65
N ILE A 250 14.52 1.40 17.44
CA ILE A 250 15.30 2.18 18.41
C ILE A 250 14.37 2.65 19.54
N LYS A 251 13.20 3.19 19.17
CA LYS A 251 12.19 3.64 20.14
C LYS A 251 11.31 2.50 20.65
N ASN A 252 11.33 1.37 19.96
CA ASN A 252 10.42 0.24 20.18
C ASN A 252 8.94 0.65 20.10
N VAL A 253 8.60 1.49 19.12
CA VAL A 253 7.26 2.05 18.90
C VAL A 253 6.76 1.68 17.50
N LEU A 254 5.50 1.29 17.41
CA LEU A 254 4.79 1.15 16.13
C LEU A 254 4.21 2.50 15.70
N TYR A 255 4.48 2.91 14.46
CA TYR A 255 3.91 4.08 13.80
C TYR A 255 3.03 3.65 12.62
N PRO A 256 1.72 3.43 12.82
CA PRO A 256 0.81 2.87 11.79
C PRO A 256 0.58 3.75 10.56
N THR A 257 0.89 5.05 10.63
CA THR A 257 0.72 5.99 9.50
C THR A 257 1.98 6.12 8.66
N ARG A 258 3.14 5.67 9.16
CA ARG A 258 4.46 5.86 8.52
C ARG A 258 4.49 5.33 7.08
N ALA A 259 3.87 4.19 6.83
CA ALA A 259 3.80 3.64 5.49
C ALA A 259 3.05 4.57 4.52
N LEU A 260 1.95 5.17 4.95
CA LEU A 260 1.17 6.09 4.12
C LEU A 260 1.94 7.38 3.82
N GLU A 261 2.60 7.93 4.84
CA GLU A 261 3.43 9.13 4.71
C GLU A 261 4.59 8.92 3.73
N VAL A 262 5.35 7.82 3.89
CA VAL A 262 6.48 7.52 3.01
C VAL A 262 6.00 7.25 1.59
N LYS A 263 4.85 6.61 1.41
CA LYS A 263 4.30 6.30 0.09
C LYS A 263 3.97 7.54 -0.74
N GLU A 264 3.69 8.70 -0.12
CA GLU A 264 3.52 9.97 -0.87
C GLU A 264 4.79 10.41 -1.59
N ALA A 265 5.97 10.05 -1.07
CA ALA A 265 7.26 10.42 -1.63
C ALA A 265 7.85 9.35 -2.57
N LEU A 266 7.26 8.16 -2.63
CA LEU A 266 7.76 7.06 -3.48
C LEU A 266 7.26 7.20 -4.92
N PRO A 267 8.15 7.12 -5.93
CA PRO A 267 7.76 7.07 -7.34
C PRO A 267 7.12 5.71 -7.70
N GLU A 268 6.37 5.64 -8.80
CA GLU A 268 5.65 4.41 -9.19
C GLU A 268 6.56 3.27 -9.68
N ASN A 269 7.74 3.60 -10.19
CA ASN A 269 8.68 2.61 -10.73
C ASN A 269 9.35 1.77 -9.64
N VAL A 270 9.33 2.25 -8.39
CA VAL A 270 9.85 1.55 -7.21
C VAL A 270 8.82 0.54 -6.70
N ILE A 271 9.29 -0.67 -6.39
CA ILE A 271 8.51 -1.66 -5.65
C ILE A 271 8.44 -1.24 -4.20
N ALA A 272 7.24 -0.89 -3.74
CA ALA A 272 6.98 -0.45 -2.38
C ALA A 272 6.51 -1.63 -1.52
N ILE A 273 7.22 -1.91 -0.43
CA ILE A 273 6.91 -3.00 0.50
C ILE A 273 6.57 -2.41 1.86
N ALA A 274 5.44 -2.79 2.46
CA ALA A 274 5.06 -2.36 3.80
C ALA A 274 5.36 -3.45 4.83
N ALA A 275 6.01 -3.08 5.93
CA ALA A 275 6.37 -3.98 7.01
C ALA A 275 6.01 -3.39 8.38
N GLY A 276 5.86 -4.27 9.37
CA GLY A 276 5.62 -3.88 10.77
C GLY A 276 4.14 -3.65 11.09
N GLY A 277 3.62 -4.37 12.08
CA GLY A 277 2.29 -4.12 12.67
C GLY A 277 1.07 -4.52 11.83
N ILE A 278 1.24 -5.24 10.72
CA ILE A 278 0.14 -5.68 9.85
C ILE A 278 -0.46 -6.97 10.41
N MET A 279 -1.68 -6.85 10.96
CA MET A 279 -2.41 -7.91 11.66
C MET A 279 -3.84 -8.11 11.12
N THR A 280 -4.48 -7.06 10.61
CA THR A 280 -5.89 -7.08 10.18
C THR A 280 -6.05 -6.83 8.67
N MET A 281 -7.19 -7.24 8.11
CA MET A 281 -7.50 -6.98 6.70
C MET A 281 -7.72 -5.50 6.40
N ASP A 282 -8.19 -4.71 7.37
CA ASP A 282 -8.31 -3.25 7.19
C ASP A 282 -6.96 -2.58 6.94
N GLN A 283 -5.92 -3.01 7.67
CA GLN A 283 -4.56 -2.55 7.43
C GLN A 283 -4.04 -2.99 6.05
N VAL A 284 -4.39 -4.21 5.62
CA VAL A 284 -4.06 -4.68 4.26
C VAL A 284 -4.75 -3.81 3.21
N HIS A 285 -6.04 -3.53 3.36
CA HIS A 285 -6.79 -2.65 2.46
C HIS A 285 -6.19 -1.25 2.41
N GLN A 286 -5.84 -0.69 3.57
CA GLN A 286 -5.21 0.61 3.67
C GLN A 286 -3.91 0.68 2.86
N LEU A 287 -3.03 -0.31 3.01
CA LEU A 287 -1.74 -0.35 2.30
C LEU A 287 -1.92 -0.62 0.80
N ALA A 288 -2.85 -1.51 0.44
CA ALA A 288 -3.15 -1.83 -0.95
C ALA A 288 -3.74 -0.62 -1.70
N LEU A 289 -4.68 0.10 -1.08
CA LEU A 289 -5.27 1.31 -1.63
C LEU A 289 -4.27 2.47 -1.70
N ALA A 290 -3.28 2.50 -0.81
CA ALA A 290 -2.16 3.44 -0.90
C ALA A 290 -1.18 3.11 -2.05
N GLY A 291 -1.29 1.92 -2.66
CA GLY A 291 -0.49 1.50 -3.81
C GLY A 291 0.83 0.81 -3.45
N TYR A 292 0.89 0.16 -2.28
CA TYR A 292 1.99 -0.76 -1.95
C TYR A 292 1.95 -2.02 -2.83
N ASP A 293 3.10 -2.54 -3.23
CA ASP A 293 3.21 -3.78 -4.00
C ASP A 293 3.12 -5.02 -3.13
N ALA A 294 3.67 -4.95 -1.92
CA ALA A 294 3.76 -6.10 -1.05
C ALA A 294 3.64 -5.73 0.43
N ILE A 295 3.24 -6.72 1.23
CA ILE A 295 3.17 -6.62 2.67
C ILE A 295 4.00 -7.73 3.33
N VAL A 296 4.62 -7.42 4.47
CA VAL A 296 5.41 -8.37 5.27
C VAL A 296 4.61 -8.82 6.49
N LEU A 297 4.34 -10.12 6.56
CA LEU A 297 3.67 -10.77 7.66
C LEU A 297 4.69 -11.48 8.55
N GLY A 298 4.90 -10.95 9.76
CA GLY A 298 5.78 -11.56 10.78
C GLY A 298 4.98 -12.10 11.95
N ARG A 299 4.59 -11.24 12.91
CA ARG A 299 3.76 -11.67 14.06
C ARG A 299 2.41 -12.26 13.65
N ARG A 300 1.88 -11.84 12.50
CA ARG A 300 0.64 -12.39 11.95
C ARG A 300 0.71 -13.90 11.73
N LEU A 301 1.89 -14.46 11.49
CA LEU A 301 2.12 -15.88 11.24
C LEU A 301 1.85 -16.78 12.46
N ILE A 302 1.77 -16.21 13.67
CA ILE A 302 1.51 -16.96 14.91
C ILE A 302 0.04 -17.42 14.98
N TYR A 303 -0.85 -16.70 14.31
CA TYR A 303 -2.28 -16.87 14.48
C TYR A 303 -2.80 -18.08 13.68
N PRO A 304 -3.75 -18.86 14.23
CA PRO A 304 -4.21 -20.09 13.60
C PRO A 304 -4.98 -19.85 12.29
N ASP A 305 -5.56 -18.67 12.10
CA ASP A 305 -6.37 -18.29 10.96
C ASP A 305 -5.55 -17.73 9.77
N VAL A 306 -4.21 -17.84 9.81
CA VAL A 306 -3.33 -17.41 8.71
C VAL A 306 -3.76 -17.95 7.34
N PRO A 307 -4.17 -19.21 7.17
CA PRO A 307 -4.62 -19.69 5.86
C PRO A 307 -5.83 -18.91 5.31
N ASP A 308 -6.80 -18.59 6.16
CA ASP A 308 -7.99 -17.83 5.74
C ASP A 308 -7.70 -16.35 5.54
N PHE A 309 -6.81 -15.78 6.35
CA PHE A 309 -6.26 -14.44 6.13
C PHE A 309 -5.56 -14.36 4.77
N MET A 310 -4.69 -15.32 4.46
CA MET A 310 -3.99 -15.39 3.17
C MET A 310 -4.96 -15.50 2.01
N LYS A 311 -6.01 -16.31 2.11
CA LYS A 311 -7.07 -16.36 1.08
C LYS A 311 -7.70 -14.98 0.86
N GLN A 312 -8.01 -14.24 1.93
CA GLN A 312 -8.57 -12.89 1.83
C GLN A 312 -7.59 -11.90 1.18
N VAL A 313 -6.31 -11.92 1.57
CA VAL A 313 -5.27 -11.06 0.98
C VAL A 313 -5.09 -11.38 -0.51
N LYS A 314 -5.02 -12.65 -0.90
CA LYS A 314 -4.85 -13.04 -2.32
C LYS A 314 -6.12 -12.85 -3.16
N ALA A 315 -7.30 -12.84 -2.53
CA ALA A 315 -8.57 -12.50 -3.16
C ALA A 315 -8.72 -10.98 -3.38
N TRP A 316 -8.05 -10.16 -2.56
CA TRP A 316 -8.06 -8.71 -2.72
C TRP A 316 -7.58 -8.33 -4.13
N LYS A 317 -8.35 -7.46 -4.77
CA LYS A 317 -8.09 -6.93 -6.10
C LYS A 317 -8.55 -5.49 -6.14
N GLY A 318 -7.71 -4.63 -6.69
CA GLY A 318 -8.05 -3.24 -6.96
C GLY A 318 -7.84 -2.86 -8.43
N PRO A 319 -8.30 -1.67 -8.83
CA PRO A 319 -7.90 -1.03 -10.08
C PRO A 319 -6.38 -0.94 -10.21
N SER A 320 -5.87 -0.69 -11.41
CA SER A 320 -4.43 -0.45 -11.60
C SER A 320 -3.89 0.65 -10.68
N LYS A 321 -2.60 0.58 -10.33
CA LYS A 321 -1.98 1.56 -9.42
C LYS A 321 -2.17 3.03 -9.83
N PRO A 322 -2.04 3.42 -11.13
CA PRO A 322 -2.30 4.81 -11.53
C PRO A 322 -3.72 5.27 -11.17
N ILE A 323 -4.72 4.38 -11.30
CA ILE A 323 -6.10 4.68 -10.95
C ILE A 323 -6.24 4.85 -9.43
N LEU A 324 -5.66 3.93 -8.65
CA LEU A 324 -5.67 4.02 -7.18
C LEU A 324 -5.05 5.34 -6.70
N ARG A 325 -3.96 5.78 -7.32
CA ARG A 325 -3.29 7.05 -7.01
C ARG A 325 -4.18 8.26 -7.24
N ILE A 326 -4.87 8.34 -8.38
CA ILE A 326 -5.75 9.48 -8.69
C ILE A 326 -7.00 9.47 -7.80
N SER A 327 -7.45 8.29 -7.39
CA SER A 327 -8.59 8.10 -6.49
C SER A 327 -8.21 8.18 -5.01
N LYS A 328 -6.95 8.46 -4.64
CA LYS A 328 -6.47 8.41 -3.26
C LYS A 328 -7.27 9.31 -2.32
N SER A 329 -7.62 10.53 -2.74
CA SER A 329 -8.47 11.45 -1.96
C SER A 329 -9.89 10.93 -1.70
N GLN A 330 -10.34 9.95 -2.48
CA GLN A 330 -11.64 9.30 -2.27
C GLN A 330 -11.57 8.18 -1.23
N PHE A 331 -10.38 7.61 -0.99
CA PHE A 331 -10.15 6.55 -0.01
C PHE A 331 -9.64 7.07 1.34
N PHE A 332 -8.91 8.18 1.34
CA PHE A 332 -8.25 8.69 2.54
C PHE A 332 -8.74 10.08 2.92
N ASP A 333 -8.84 10.33 4.22
CA ASP A 333 -8.96 11.66 4.82
C ASP A 333 -7.60 12.14 5.30
N TYR A 334 -7.35 13.44 5.09
CA TYR A 334 -6.13 14.13 5.50
C TYR A 334 -6.52 15.15 6.55
N THR A 335 -6.02 14.98 7.76
CA THR A 335 -6.21 15.94 8.86
C THR A 335 -4.87 16.49 9.29
N GLU A 336 -4.80 17.79 9.54
CA GLU A 336 -3.61 18.43 10.07
C GLU A 336 -3.60 18.28 11.58
N ALA A 337 -2.53 17.70 12.13
CA ALA A 337 -2.30 17.61 13.55
C ALA A 337 -1.72 18.93 14.09
N GLU A 338 -1.88 19.17 15.40
CA GLU A 338 -1.39 20.37 16.07
C GLU A 338 0.14 20.58 15.95
N ASP A 339 0.89 19.52 15.67
CA ASP A 339 2.34 19.55 15.44
C ASP A 339 2.73 19.80 13.97
N GLY A 340 1.75 20.12 13.10
CA GLY A 340 1.94 20.33 11.66
C GLY A 340 2.11 19.05 10.84
N LYS A 341 1.95 17.86 11.45
CA LYS A 341 1.95 16.60 10.70
C LYS A 341 0.60 16.34 10.05
N VAL A 342 0.63 15.72 8.87
CA VAL A 342 -0.58 15.29 8.18
C VAL A 342 -0.91 13.86 8.59
N ASN A 343 -2.05 13.69 9.25
CA ASN A 343 -2.62 12.39 9.58
C ASN A 343 -3.44 11.87 8.40
N ILE A 344 -3.09 10.67 7.94
CA ILE A 344 -3.78 9.99 6.84
C ILE A 344 -4.60 8.85 7.43
N SER A 345 -5.93 8.90 7.25
CA SER A 345 -6.84 7.87 7.75
C SER A 345 -7.71 7.29 6.64
N LEU A 346 -8.02 6.00 6.73
CA LEU A 346 -8.85 5.31 5.75
C LEU A 346 -10.33 5.61 6.01
N LYS A 347 -11.06 6.04 4.98
CA LYS A 347 -12.50 6.33 5.08
C LYS A 347 -13.30 5.09 5.39
N LYS A 348 -14.34 5.20 6.22
CA LYS A 348 -15.19 4.05 6.60
C LYS A 348 -15.87 3.36 5.41
N ASN A 349 -16.20 4.10 4.35
CA ASN A 349 -16.85 3.58 3.15
C ASN A 349 -15.87 3.09 2.05
N HIS A 350 -14.57 2.97 2.33
CA HIS A 350 -13.56 2.60 1.33
C HIS A 350 -13.86 1.27 0.61
N LEU A 351 -14.42 0.27 1.30
CA LEU A 351 -14.78 -1.02 0.69
C LEU A 351 -15.88 -0.90 -0.35
N ALA A 352 -16.90 -0.09 -0.07
CA ALA A 352 -18.00 0.12 -1.00
C ALA A 352 -17.49 0.81 -2.27
N LEU A 353 -16.68 1.85 -2.11
CA LEU A 353 -16.04 2.55 -3.21
C LEU A 353 -15.11 1.63 -4.02
N LEU A 354 -14.29 0.80 -3.34
CA LEU A 354 -13.43 -0.17 -4.01
C LEU A 354 -14.24 -1.16 -4.84
N ASN A 355 -15.35 -1.67 -4.30
CA ASN A 355 -16.25 -2.58 -5.02
C ASN A 355 -16.87 -1.93 -6.25
N GLU A 356 -17.30 -0.66 -6.14
CA GLU A 356 -17.81 0.12 -7.28
C GLU A 356 -16.75 0.32 -8.36
N MET A 357 -15.54 0.70 -7.97
CA MET A 357 -14.42 0.86 -8.90
C MET A 357 -14.09 -0.48 -9.57
N ASN A 358 -14.04 -1.56 -8.81
CA ASN A 358 -13.80 -2.90 -9.33
C ASN A 358 -14.89 -3.32 -10.32
N TYR A 359 -16.16 -3.02 -10.04
CA TYR A 359 -17.26 -3.26 -10.95
C TYR A 359 -17.06 -2.48 -12.27
N PHE A 360 -16.77 -1.18 -12.18
CA PHE A 360 -16.56 -0.31 -13.33
C PHE A 360 -15.38 -0.76 -14.21
N TYR A 361 -14.23 -1.09 -13.61
CA TYR A 361 -12.99 -1.42 -14.32
C TYR A 361 -12.86 -2.89 -14.73
N PHE A 362 -13.50 -3.84 -14.02
CA PHE A 362 -13.33 -5.28 -14.28
C PHE A 362 -14.56 -6.02 -14.79
N GLY A 363 -15.77 -5.44 -14.69
CA GLY A 363 -16.98 -6.01 -15.31
C GLY A 363 -17.34 -7.44 -14.88
N LYS A 364 -16.91 -7.92 -13.70
CA LYS A 364 -17.22 -9.27 -13.19
C LYS A 364 -17.68 -9.28 -11.73
N GLY A 365 -19.01 -9.35 -11.55
CA GLY A 365 -19.77 -10.22 -10.65
C GLY A 365 -19.49 -10.22 -9.14
N SER A 366 -20.36 -9.54 -8.39
CA SER A 366 -21.33 -10.23 -7.53
C SER A 366 -22.70 -9.64 -7.83
N GLU A 367 -23.73 -10.48 -7.91
CA GLU A 367 -25.08 -10.03 -7.59
C GLU A 367 -24.96 -9.34 -6.24
N VAL A 368 -24.99 -8.01 -6.24
CA VAL A 368 -25.41 -7.32 -5.02
C VAL A 368 -26.83 -7.83 -4.85
N ASN A 369 -27.06 -8.64 -3.82
CA ASN A 369 -28.42 -9.00 -3.45
C ASN A 369 -29.04 -7.71 -2.89
N ILE A 370 -29.52 -6.86 -3.81
CA ILE A 370 -30.20 -5.62 -3.49
C ILE A 370 -31.60 -5.95 -2.95
N SER A 371 -32.00 -7.21 -2.73
CA SER A 371 -33.32 -7.52 -2.16
C SER A 371 -33.56 -6.78 -0.85
N ASP A 372 -32.55 -6.76 0.02
CA ASP A 372 -32.67 -6.22 1.37
C ASP A 372 -32.56 -4.69 1.37
N GLU A 373 -31.82 -4.12 0.41
CA GLU A 373 -31.70 -2.68 0.18
C GLU A 373 -32.89 -2.12 -0.64
N LEU A 374 -33.48 -2.92 -1.54
CA LEU A 374 -34.72 -2.63 -2.29
C LEU A 374 -35.95 -2.68 -1.39
N GLU A 375 -36.01 -3.57 -0.39
CA GLU A 375 -37.08 -3.53 0.62
C GLU A 375 -37.03 -2.25 1.46
N GLN A 376 -35.82 -1.76 1.79
CA GLN A 376 -35.67 -0.48 2.49
C GLN A 376 -35.98 0.72 1.59
N ILE A 377 -35.69 0.65 0.29
CA ILE A 377 -36.01 1.69 -0.68
C ILE A 377 -37.50 1.68 -1.05
N ASN A 378 -38.13 0.52 -1.17
CA ASN A 378 -39.58 0.39 -1.38
C ASN A 378 -40.39 0.84 -0.17
N LYS A 379 -39.82 0.77 1.05
CA LYS A 379 -40.39 1.42 2.25
C LYS A 379 -40.31 2.95 2.22
N ILE A 380 -39.54 3.54 1.30
CA ILE A 380 -39.43 5.00 1.11
C ILE A 380 -40.40 5.49 0.02
N GLU A 381 -41.10 4.58 -0.69
CA GLU A 381 -42.21 4.94 -1.59
C GLU A 381 -43.53 5.15 -0.84
N GLU A 382 -43.57 6.12 0.07
CA GLU A 382 -44.82 6.76 0.49
C GLU A 382 -44.63 8.23 0.87
N TYR A 383 -43.88 8.97 0.05
CA TYR A 383 -44.04 10.42 -0.04
C TYR A 383 -44.35 10.78 -1.49
N LYS A 384 -45.63 10.61 -1.86
CA LYS A 384 -46.22 11.36 -2.96
C LYS A 384 -46.17 12.84 -2.57
N ILE A 385 -45.19 13.57 -3.09
CA ILE A 385 -45.21 15.03 -3.07
C ILE A 385 -46.13 15.45 -4.21
N ASP A 386 -47.37 15.75 -3.85
CA ASP A 386 -48.39 16.30 -4.72
C ASP A 386 -48.04 17.78 -5.00
N TYR A 387 -47.55 18.07 -6.21
CA TYR A 387 -47.28 19.43 -6.65
C TYR A 387 -48.55 20.02 -7.26
N GLU A 388 -49.53 20.36 -6.42
CA GLU A 388 -50.58 21.33 -6.76
C GLU A 388 -51.45 21.63 -5.52
N LYS A 389 -51.04 22.64 -4.74
CA LYS A 389 -51.94 23.40 -3.84
C LYS A 389 -51.23 24.66 -3.37
N GLU A 390 -51.71 25.82 -3.82
CA GLU A 390 -51.31 27.12 -3.29
C GLU A 390 -51.61 27.19 -1.79
N ARG A 391 -50.69 27.75 -1.00
CA ARG A 391 -50.85 27.95 0.44
C ARG A 391 -51.69 29.21 0.70
N THR A 392 -52.68 29.11 1.58
CA THR A 392 -53.46 30.25 2.08
C THR A 392 -52.72 31.03 3.16
N GLU A 393 -53.01 32.34 3.24
CA GLU A 393 -52.35 33.35 4.11
C GLU A 393 -52.38 33.02 5.62
N GLU A 394 -53.29 32.15 6.10
CA GLU A 394 -53.34 31.73 7.51
C GLU A 394 -52.18 30.79 7.93
N GLN A 395 -51.43 30.21 6.99
CA GLN A 395 -50.28 29.35 7.31
C GLN A 395 -48.99 30.14 7.59
N LYS A 396 -48.97 31.46 7.43
CA LYS A 396 -47.78 32.30 7.66
C LYS A 396 -47.63 32.81 9.10
N SER A 397 -48.63 32.66 9.95
CA SER A 397 -48.56 33.18 11.33
C SER A 397 -49.19 32.21 12.33
N ARG A 398 -48.37 31.39 12.97
CA ARG A 398 -48.73 30.75 14.24
C ARG A 398 -47.65 31.06 15.26
N GLU A 399 -47.96 31.96 16.18
CA GLU A 399 -47.19 32.16 17.41
C GLU A 399 -47.42 30.95 18.33
N ILE A 400 -46.34 30.38 18.88
CA ILE A 400 -46.42 29.33 19.90
C ILE A 400 -45.63 29.80 21.12
N ILE A 401 -46.30 29.85 22.26
CA ILE A 401 -45.74 30.23 23.56
C ILE A 401 -45.23 28.95 24.24
N ILE A 402 -43.98 28.95 24.70
CA ILE A 402 -43.37 27.82 25.42
C ILE A 402 -42.85 28.31 26.76
N ASN A 403 -43.27 27.68 27.87
CA ASN A 403 -42.73 27.89 29.20
C ASN A 403 -41.55 26.94 29.44
N MET A 404 -40.40 27.47 29.87
CA MET A 404 -39.22 26.68 30.23
C MET A 404 -38.88 26.89 31.70
N GLY A 405 -38.92 25.81 32.48
CA GLY A 405 -38.55 25.79 33.91
C GLY A 405 -39.72 25.98 34.89
N THR A 406 -39.42 25.89 36.18
CA THR A 406 -40.38 26.14 37.27
C THR A 406 -40.91 27.58 37.19
N PRO A 407 -42.23 27.79 37.30
CA PRO A 407 -42.85 29.05 36.91
C PRO A 407 -42.47 30.17 37.90
N ARG A 408 -41.83 31.23 37.39
CA ARG A 408 -41.90 32.57 37.99
C ARG A 408 -42.65 33.45 37.01
N GLU A 409 -43.49 34.35 37.54
CA GLU A 409 -44.56 35.02 36.79
C GLU A 409 -44.11 35.86 35.58
N ASP A 410 -42.81 36.18 35.45
CA ASP A 410 -42.35 37.21 34.50
C ASP A 410 -41.30 36.77 33.46
N SER A 411 -41.12 35.48 33.17
CA SER A 411 -40.16 35.02 32.16
C SER A 411 -40.83 34.38 30.93
N THR A 412 -41.48 35.19 30.10
CA THR A 412 -41.84 34.82 28.72
C THR A 412 -41.04 35.66 27.73
N VAL A 413 -40.35 35.02 26.78
CA VAL A 413 -39.65 35.70 25.68
C VAL A 413 -40.14 35.13 24.36
N LYS A 414 -40.56 36.01 23.43
CA LYS A 414 -41.02 35.67 22.08
C LYS A 414 -39.82 35.59 21.13
N VAL A 415 -39.72 34.52 20.34
CA VAL A 415 -38.68 34.38 19.29
C VAL A 415 -39.31 33.91 17.99
N ASN A 416 -38.96 34.58 16.88
CA ASN A 416 -39.34 34.19 15.52
C ASN A 416 -38.18 33.44 14.85
N ASN A 417 -38.47 32.31 14.19
CA ASN A 417 -37.55 31.41 13.51
C ASN A 417 -36.49 30.74 14.39
N ILE A 418 -36.78 29.50 14.82
CA ILE A 418 -35.81 28.60 15.46
C ILE A 418 -35.54 27.44 14.50
N ALA A 419 -34.59 27.64 13.59
CA ALA A 419 -33.76 26.55 13.11
C ALA A 419 -32.44 26.69 13.88
N THR A 420 -32.00 25.62 14.55
CA THR A 420 -30.87 25.51 15.49
C THR A 420 -31.20 25.85 16.95
N THR A 421 -31.60 24.83 17.72
CA THR A 421 -30.92 24.34 18.94
C THR A 421 -31.77 23.25 19.58
N VAL A 422 -31.22 22.03 19.71
CA VAL A 422 -31.62 21.09 20.76
C VAL A 422 -30.33 20.46 21.27
N GLU A 423 -29.95 20.83 22.49
CA GLU A 423 -29.07 20.03 23.34
C GLU A 423 -29.93 18.97 24.06
N GLY A 424 -29.42 17.74 24.13
CA GLY A 424 -29.99 16.62 24.87
C GLY A 424 -29.03 15.42 24.84
N GLN A 425 -28.83 14.80 25.99
CA GLN A 425 -27.65 14.05 26.46
C GLN A 425 -27.28 12.72 25.76
N ASP A 426 -25.97 12.54 25.59
CA ASP A 426 -25.15 11.31 25.64
C ASP A 426 -25.54 10.06 24.82
N GLU A 427 -25.57 10.20 23.49
CA GLU A 427 -24.76 9.36 22.59
C GLU A 427 -24.29 10.29 21.47
N ASN A 428 -22.98 10.40 21.22
CA ASN A 428 -22.42 11.27 20.17
C ASN A 428 -22.83 10.79 18.76
N PHE A 429 -24.08 11.05 18.38
CA PHE A 429 -24.57 10.99 17.02
C PHE A 429 -24.09 12.26 16.31
N ASP A 430 -22.84 12.22 15.86
CA ASP A 430 -22.26 13.31 15.11
C ASP A 430 -23.02 13.45 13.79
N ILE A 431 -23.93 14.41 13.73
CA ILE A 431 -24.78 14.71 12.57
C ILE A 431 -23.93 14.97 11.32
N ASN A 432 -22.69 15.43 11.48
CA ASN A 432 -21.75 15.59 10.37
C ASN A 432 -21.24 14.23 9.88
N ILE A 433 -20.93 13.28 10.77
CA ILE A 433 -20.60 11.90 10.40
C ILE A 433 -21.81 11.19 9.79
N HIS A 434 -23.02 11.39 10.32
CA HIS A 434 -24.25 10.85 9.74
C HIS A 434 -24.52 11.42 8.35
N ASN A 435 -24.39 12.74 8.17
CA ASN A 435 -24.55 13.40 6.87
C ASN A 435 -23.41 13.08 5.90
N HIS A 436 -22.20 12.82 6.39
CA HIS A 436 -21.05 12.38 5.60
C HIS A 436 -21.20 10.92 5.14
N ASN A 437 -21.65 10.03 6.03
CA ASN A 437 -22.00 8.65 5.70
C ASN A 437 -23.20 8.59 4.76
N LYS A 438 -24.22 9.43 4.96
CA LYS A 438 -25.34 9.63 4.01
C LYS A 438 -24.86 10.20 2.68
N ARG A 439 -23.86 11.08 2.65
CA ARG A 439 -23.24 11.57 1.41
C ARG A 439 -22.51 10.45 0.67
N GLY A 440 -21.74 9.62 1.38
CA GLY A 440 -21.09 8.41 0.84
C GLY A 440 -22.09 7.40 0.26
N GLN A 441 -23.19 7.14 0.96
CA GLN A 441 -24.30 6.32 0.44
C GLN A 441 -25.09 7.03 -0.68
N MET A 442 -25.21 8.36 -0.63
CA MET A 442 -25.79 9.16 -1.71
C MET A 442 -24.93 9.12 -2.96
N PHE A 443 -23.62 8.89 -2.91
CA PHE A 443 -22.82 8.74 -4.13
C PHE A 443 -23.12 7.44 -4.86
N ARG A 444 -23.27 6.32 -4.14
CA ARG A 444 -23.78 5.03 -4.67
C ARG A 444 -25.14 5.19 -5.32
N VAL A 445 -26.06 5.79 -4.56
CA VAL A 445 -27.41 6.07 -5.03
C VAL A 445 -27.37 7.05 -6.18
N LYS A 446 -26.56 8.10 -6.16
CA LYS A 446 -26.46 9.10 -7.22
C LYS A 446 -25.95 8.49 -8.52
N TRP A 447 -24.93 7.64 -8.48
CA TRP A 447 -24.41 7.01 -9.70
C TRP A 447 -25.38 5.98 -10.27
N TYR A 448 -25.99 5.17 -9.40
CA TYR A 448 -27.04 4.22 -9.80
C TYR A 448 -28.30 4.92 -10.31
N VAL A 449 -28.71 6.00 -9.65
CA VAL A 449 -29.84 6.86 -10.03
C VAL A 449 -29.51 7.62 -11.31
N GLU A 450 -28.28 8.10 -11.52
CA GLU A 450 -27.84 8.71 -12.78
C GLU A 450 -27.88 7.68 -13.91
N LYS A 451 -27.35 6.46 -13.68
CA LYS A 451 -27.42 5.36 -14.65
C LYS A 451 -28.87 4.98 -14.94
N LYS A 452 -29.71 4.75 -13.92
CA LYS A 452 -31.14 4.43 -14.07
C LYS A 452 -31.94 5.55 -14.72
N LYS A 453 -31.69 6.82 -14.38
CA LYS A 453 -32.35 7.99 -15.01
C LYS A 453 -31.96 8.08 -16.47
N TRP A 454 -30.67 7.97 -16.77
CA TRP A 454 -30.18 8.00 -18.14
C TRP A 454 -30.71 6.81 -18.95
N LEU A 455 -30.68 5.60 -18.39
CA LEU A 455 -31.26 4.41 -19.01
C LEU A 455 -32.76 4.59 -19.24
N LYS A 456 -33.53 5.07 -18.25
CA LYS A 456 -34.97 5.33 -18.40
C LYS A 456 -35.26 6.35 -19.50
N GLN A 457 -34.44 7.40 -19.62
CA GLN A 457 -34.58 8.43 -20.64
C GLN A 457 -34.17 7.93 -22.03
N ASN A 458 -33.13 7.11 -22.12
CA ASN A 458 -32.50 6.75 -23.39
C ASN A 458 -32.79 5.30 -23.82
N ARG A 459 -33.55 4.51 -23.04
CA ARG A 459 -33.82 3.08 -23.30
C ARG A 459 -34.41 2.84 -24.68
N HIS A 460 -35.31 3.74 -25.10
CA HIS A 460 -36.00 3.71 -26.39
C HIS A 460 -35.03 3.79 -27.59
N LEU A 461 -33.78 4.22 -27.37
CA LEU A 461 -32.76 4.31 -28.40
C LEU A 461 -31.99 2.99 -28.60
N TYR A 462 -32.20 1.96 -27.77
CA TYR A 462 -31.41 0.72 -27.77
C TYR A 462 -32.31 -0.51 -27.84
N GLU A 463 -31.81 -1.62 -28.38
CA GLU A 463 -32.61 -2.84 -28.56
C GLU A 463 -32.67 -3.63 -27.25
N SER A 464 -31.57 -3.70 -26.50
CA SER A 464 -31.49 -4.40 -25.21
C SER A 464 -31.07 -3.51 -24.04
N ASP A 465 -31.41 -3.93 -22.81
CA ASP A 465 -30.96 -3.25 -21.58
C ASP A 465 -29.44 -3.30 -21.44
N GLN A 466 -28.85 -4.37 -21.97
CA GLN A 466 -27.41 -4.56 -22.02
C GLN A 466 -26.76 -3.53 -22.95
N GLU A 467 -27.28 -3.33 -24.16
CA GLU A 467 -26.78 -2.31 -25.09
C GLU A 467 -26.88 -0.89 -24.52
N ALA A 468 -28.00 -0.57 -23.86
CA ALA A 468 -28.17 0.72 -23.21
C ALA A 468 -27.16 0.90 -22.05
N SER A 469 -26.88 -0.16 -21.29
CA SER A 469 -25.86 -0.16 -20.24
C SER A 469 -24.45 0.04 -20.80
N ASP A 470 -24.11 -0.66 -21.88
CA ASP A 470 -22.79 -0.57 -22.51
C ASP A 470 -22.56 0.81 -23.15
N ALA A 471 -23.61 1.43 -23.72
CA ALA A 471 -23.57 2.81 -24.18
C ALA A 471 -23.34 3.80 -23.02
N TYR A 472 -24.03 3.63 -21.88
CA TYR A 472 -23.81 4.48 -20.71
C TYR A 472 -22.38 4.35 -20.16
N ASP A 473 -21.86 3.13 -20.09
CA ASP A 473 -20.51 2.86 -19.62
C ASP A 473 -19.45 3.55 -20.50
N LEU A 474 -19.63 3.53 -21.82
CA LEU A 474 -18.78 4.29 -22.75
C LEU A 474 -18.90 5.80 -22.53
N LYS A 475 -20.12 6.33 -22.38
CA LYS A 475 -20.33 7.75 -22.09
C LYS A 475 -19.54 8.19 -20.86
N LYS A 476 -19.62 7.42 -19.77
CA LYS A 476 -18.89 7.71 -18.53
C LYS A 476 -17.38 7.58 -18.67
N ALA A 477 -16.89 6.59 -19.41
CA ALA A 477 -15.47 6.47 -19.72
C ALA A 477 -14.94 7.71 -20.46
N ILE A 478 -15.71 8.24 -21.42
CA ILE A 478 -15.38 9.48 -22.15
C ILE A 478 -15.40 10.70 -21.21
N GLU A 479 -16.42 10.84 -20.36
CA GLU A 479 -16.49 11.94 -19.37
C GLU A 479 -15.28 11.93 -18.43
N MET A 480 -14.87 10.75 -17.93
CA MET A 480 -13.70 10.61 -17.06
C MET A 480 -12.40 10.95 -17.79
N TYR A 481 -12.24 10.50 -19.03
CA TYR A 481 -11.08 10.86 -19.84
C TYR A 481 -11.02 12.37 -20.09
N ASN A 482 -12.15 13.01 -20.39
CA ASN A 482 -12.24 14.46 -20.56
C ASN A 482 -11.94 15.19 -19.26
N HIS A 483 -12.50 14.75 -18.12
CA HIS A 483 -12.20 15.32 -16.82
C HIS A 483 -10.71 15.21 -16.49
N TYR A 484 -10.09 14.04 -16.74
CA TYR A 484 -8.65 13.89 -16.60
C TYR A 484 -7.90 14.86 -17.53
N ARG A 485 -8.22 14.89 -18.82
CA ARG A 485 -7.52 15.70 -19.82
C ARG A 485 -7.60 17.20 -19.54
N TYR A 486 -8.76 17.71 -19.13
CA TYR A 486 -9.00 19.14 -18.98
C TYR A 486 -8.80 19.67 -17.56
N ILE A 487 -8.99 18.85 -16.52
CA ILE A 487 -8.90 19.29 -15.12
C ILE A 487 -7.69 18.66 -14.41
N ALA A 488 -7.57 17.33 -14.46
CA ALA A 488 -6.57 16.65 -13.63
C ALA A 488 -5.15 16.74 -14.22
N LYS A 489 -4.99 16.54 -15.53
CA LYS A 489 -3.71 16.55 -16.25
C LYS A 489 -2.97 17.89 -16.06
N PRO A 490 -3.61 19.07 -16.22
CA PRO A 490 -2.95 20.35 -15.92
C PRO A 490 -2.48 20.46 -14.47
N ARG A 491 -3.23 19.93 -13.50
CA ARG A 491 -2.84 19.93 -12.08
C ARG A 491 -1.67 19.00 -11.76
N PHE A 492 -1.47 17.96 -12.57
CA PHE A 492 -0.36 17.02 -12.42
C PHE A 492 0.92 17.46 -13.14
N MET A 493 0.84 18.44 -14.06
CA MET A 493 2.01 19.01 -14.71
C MET A 493 2.88 19.72 -13.66
N GLY A 494 4.13 19.25 -13.49
CA GLY A 494 5.08 19.76 -12.50
C GLY A 494 5.15 18.94 -11.20
N VAL A 495 4.21 18.01 -10.98
CA VAL A 495 4.22 17.06 -9.84
C VAL A 495 4.59 15.65 -10.29
N LEU A 496 4.13 15.24 -11.48
CA LEU A 496 4.42 13.93 -12.08
C LEU A 496 5.45 14.04 -13.21
N THR A 497 6.18 12.96 -13.45
CA THR A 497 7.03 12.83 -14.65
C THR A 497 6.17 12.73 -15.91
N ASN A 498 6.75 13.11 -17.06
CA ASN A 498 6.06 12.99 -18.35
C ASN A 498 5.64 11.54 -18.64
N GLU A 499 6.43 10.56 -18.19
CA GLU A 499 6.15 9.14 -18.38
C GLU A 499 4.95 8.68 -17.54
N GLU A 500 4.84 9.09 -16.28
CA GLU A 500 3.68 8.78 -15.42
C GLU A 500 2.38 9.42 -15.94
N ILE A 501 2.45 10.64 -16.48
CA ILE A 501 1.31 11.30 -17.13
C ILE A 501 0.88 10.51 -18.37
N LEU A 502 1.84 10.07 -19.19
CA LEU A 502 1.59 9.24 -20.36
C LEU A 502 0.99 7.87 -20.00
N GLU A 503 1.49 7.22 -18.95
CA GLU A 503 0.95 5.94 -18.48
C GLU A 503 -0.48 6.06 -17.99
N THR A 504 -0.77 7.11 -17.21
CA THR A 504 -2.12 7.42 -16.75
C THR A 504 -3.07 7.66 -17.93
N GLU A 505 -2.64 8.47 -18.89
CA GLU A 505 -3.40 8.74 -20.11
C GLU A 505 -3.64 7.48 -20.93
N ARG A 506 -2.63 6.62 -21.08
CA ARG A 506 -2.76 5.31 -21.75
C ARG A 506 -3.74 4.40 -21.03
N ALA A 507 -3.74 4.35 -19.69
CA ALA A 507 -4.67 3.52 -18.92
C ALA A 507 -6.13 3.97 -19.11
N LEU A 508 -6.38 5.28 -19.06
CA LEU A 508 -7.71 5.85 -19.30
C LEU A 508 -8.16 5.65 -20.76
N LEU A 509 -7.29 5.90 -21.74
CA LEU A 509 -7.57 5.66 -23.16
C LEU A 509 -7.83 4.18 -23.45
N LYS A 510 -7.10 3.28 -22.80
CA LYS A 510 -7.34 1.83 -22.90
C LYS A 510 -8.73 1.47 -22.38
N ASN A 511 -9.16 2.05 -21.25
CA ASN A 511 -10.51 1.84 -20.74
C ASN A 511 -11.58 2.40 -21.71
N VAL A 512 -11.39 3.61 -22.23
CA VAL A 512 -12.28 4.18 -23.27
C VAL A 512 -12.36 3.27 -24.49
N LYS A 513 -11.21 2.75 -24.97
CA LYS A 513 -11.16 1.85 -26.11
C LYS A 513 -11.90 0.54 -25.84
N MET A 514 -11.69 -0.07 -24.67
CA MET A 514 -12.41 -1.28 -24.27
C MET A 514 -13.94 -1.04 -24.23
N LYS A 515 -14.38 0.08 -23.65
CA LYS A 515 -15.80 0.43 -23.60
C LYS A 515 -16.35 0.80 -24.99
N TYR A 516 -15.54 1.36 -25.87
CA TYR A 516 -15.90 1.67 -27.26
C TYR A 516 -16.11 0.40 -28.10
N GLU A 517 -15.29 -0.62 -27.86
CA GLU A 517 -15.43 -1.93 -28.50
C GLU A 517 -16.72 -2.64 -28.04
N ALA A 518 -17.09 -2.51 -26.77
CA ALA A 518 -18.29 -3.11 -26.19
C ALA A 518 -19.60 -2.34 -26.49
N ALA A 519 -19.52 -1.05 -26.85
CA ALA A 519 -20.71 -0.23 -27.07
C ALA A 519 -21.49 -0.62 -28.35
N PRO A 520 -22.82 -0.47 -28.35
CA PRO A 520 -23.66 -0.80 -29.51
C PRO A 520 -23.32 0.05 -30.74
N LYS A 521 -23.34 -0.56 -31.93
CA LYS A 521 -22.97 0.10 -33.20
C LYS A 521 -24.08 -0.02 -34.23
N VAL A 522 -24.30 1.07 -34.95
CA VAL A 522 -25.18 1.13 -36.14
C VAL A 522 -24.33 1.66 -37.29
N ASP A 523 -24.25 0.92 -38.40
CA ASP A 523 -23.42 1.26 -39.57
C ASP A 523 -21.94 1.56 -39.23
N GLY A 524 -21.39 0.81 -38.28
CA GLY A 524 -20.00 0.95 -37.82
C GLY A 524 -19.73 2.17 -36.92
N LYS A 525 -20.72 3.01 -36.65
CA LYS A 525 -20.64 4.13 -35.70
C LYS A 525 -21.30 3.75 -34.37
N VAL A 526 -20.73 4.22 -33.27
CA VAL A 526 -21.30 3.94 -31.95
C VAL A 526 -22.63 4.69 -31.79
N LYS A 527 -23.66 3.95 -31.37
CA LYS A 527 -24.99 4.46 -31.08
C LYS A 527 -24.95 5.12 -29.71
N LEU A 528 -24.57 6.39 -29.64
CA LEU A 528 -24.47 7.14 -28.38
C LEU A 528 -24.81 8.61 -28.63
N ASP A 529 -25.65 9.19 -27.77
CA ASP A 529 -25.99 10.60 -27.85
C ASP A 529 -24.87 11.46 -27.23
N PHE A 530 -23.99 11.95 -28.11
CA PHE A 530 -22.85 12.80 -27.76
C PHE A 530 -23.26 14.20 -27.29
N SER A 531 -24.50 14.65 -27.53
CA SER A 531 -24.98 15.96 -27.06
C SER A 531 -25.14 16.02 -25.53
N SER A 532 -25.23 14.84 -24.89
CA SER A 532 -25.37 14.68 -23.44
C SER A 532 -24.04 14.55 -22.68
N LEU A 533 -22.90 14.62 -23.38
CA LEU A 533 -21.58 14.61 -22.75
C LEU A 533 -21.34 15.95 -22.07
N THR A 534 -21.24 15.94 -20.74
CA THR A 534 -20.86 17.13 -20.00
C THR A 534 -19.38 17.44 -20.27
N THR A 535 -19.11 18.45 -21.08
CA THR A 535 -17.82 19.14 -21.02
C THR A 535 -17.70 19.80 -19.65
N PRO A 536 -16.60 19.61 -18.90
CA PRO A 536 -16.45 20.29 -17.63
C PRO A 536 -16.49 21.79 -17.88
N THR A 537 -17.49 22.49 -17.34
CA THR A 537 -17.49 23.94 -17.28
C THR A 537 -16.34 24.33 -16.34
N THR A 538 -15.35 25.04 -16.88
CA THR A 538 -14.35 25.75 -16.10
C THR A 538 -15.05 26.87 -15.34
N HIS A 539 -15.59 26.57 -14.16
CA HIS A 539 -15.81 27.62 -13.18
C HIS A 539 -14.43 27.99 -12.62
N GLY A 540 -13.98 29.19 -13.00
CA GLY A 540 -12.72 29.79 -12.59
C GLY A 540 -12.71 30.21 -11.14
#